data_AF-A0A419GWH5-F1
#
_entry.id   AF-A0A419GWH5-F1
#
_cell.length_a   1.000
_cell.length_b   1.000
_cell.length_c   1.000
_cell.angle_alpha   90.00
_cell.angle_beta   90.00
_cell.angle_gamma   90.00
#
_symmetry.space_group_name_H-M   'P 1'
#
loop_
_entity.id
_entity.type
_entity.pdbx_description
1 polymer ?
#
loop_
_entity_poly.entity_id
_entity_poly.type
_entity_poly.pdbx_seq_one_letter_code
_entity_poly.pdbx_strand_id
1 'polypeptide(L)'
;MSPELGVIIMMNNYFHDVATALLMASGFFIWIIVKKYDDTGKNPETGEYFLKIYSSATKLAKFALIWIVLGGIPRTIFYKDFEWANAAGKGQIPALIVKHILAFAFVGTGVYLWHRINRRVKEIKG
;
A
#
# COMPACT_ATOMS: atom_id res chain seq x y z
N MET A 1 2.16 -4.38 30.33
CA MET A 1 1.93 -5.18 29.09
C MET A 1 2.99 -6.27 29.05
N SER A 2 2.64 -7.50 28.67
CA SER A 2 3.66 -8.57 28.61
C SER A 2 4.67 -8.31 27.48
N PRO A 3 5.93 -8.74 27.61
CA PRO A 3 6.94 -8.58 26.56
C PRO A 3 6.51 -9.12 25.20
N GLU A 4 5.80 -10.26 25.19
CA GLU A 4 5.35 -10.96 23.98
C GLU A 4 4.31 -10.14 23.22
N LEU A 5 3.34 -9.57 23.94
CA LEU A 5 2.34 -8.68 23.35
C LEU A 5 3.01 -7.42 22.75
N GLY A 6 4.06 -6.93 23.40
CA GLY A 6 4.87 -5.83 22.87
C GLY A 6 5.53 -6.13 21.53
N VAL A 7 6.11 -7.32 21.40
CA VAL A 7 6.72 -7.78 20.14
C VAL A 7 5.66 -7.91 19.04
N ILE A 8 4.48 -8.48 19.34
CA ILE A 8 3.40 -8.65 18.36
C ILE A 8 2.91 -7.30 17.84
N ILE A 9 2.68 -6.31 18.72
CA ILE A 9 2.23 -4.97 18.31
C ILE A 9 3.30 -4.27 17.46
N MET A 10 4.57 -4.40 17.84
CA MET A 10 5.68 -3.85 17.07
C MET A 10 5.74 -4.47 15.68
N MET A 11 5.66 -5.81 15.57
CA MET A 11 5.62 -6.52 14.30
C MET A 11 4.43 -6.08 13.44
N ASN A 12 3.24 -5.95 14.03
CA ASN A 12 2.06 -5.43 13.35
C ASN A 12 2.32 -4.03 12.76
N ASN A 13 2.93 -3.14 13.52
CA ASN A 13 3.23 -1.78 13.05
C ASN A 13 4.21 -1.79 11.87
N TYR A 14 5.22 -2.66 11.90
CA TYR A 14 6.12 -2.89 10.77
C TYR A 14 5.38 -3.43 9.55
N PHE A 15 4.55 -4.46 9.71
CA PHE A 15 3.78 -5.03 8.60
C PHE A 15 2.80 -4.03 8.00
N HIS A 16 2.17 -3.19 8.82
CA HIS A 16 1.32 -2.10 8.37
C HIS A 16 2.09 -1.09 7.49
N ASP A 17 3.31 -0.71 7.90
CA ASP A 17 4.16 0.20 7.13
C ASP A 17 4.60 -0.44 5.79
N VAL A 18 4.98 -1.72 5.82
CA VAL A 18 5.33 -2.49 4.61
C VAL A 18 4.12 -2.60 3.66
N ALA A 19 2.93 -2.90 4.18
CA ALA A 19 1.71 -2.98 3.38
C ALA A 19 1.37 -1.64 2.72
N THR A 20 1.59 -0.53 3.43
CA THR A 20 1.42 0.84 2.89
C THR A 20 2.33 1.09 1.69
N ALA A 21 3.62 0.77 1.82
CA ALA A 21 4.57 0.90 0.71
C ALA A 21 4.26 -0.05 -0.45
N LEU A 22 3.85 -1.29 -0.15
CA LEU A 22 3.51 -2.32 -1.13
C LEU A 22 2.31 -1.92 -1.99
N LEU A 23 1.28 -1.33 -1.39
CA LEU A 23 0.11 -0.82 -2.12
C LEU A 23 0.51 0.25 -3.14
N MET A 24 1.35 1.21 -2.74
CA MET A 24 1.83 2.26 -3.64
C MET A 24 2.72 1.68 -4.75
N ALA A 25 3.71 0.86 -4.38
CA ALA A 25 4.69 0.30 -5.31
C ALA A 25 4.02 -0.58 -6.37
N SER A 26 3.08 -1.43 -5.96
CA SER A 26 2.31 -2.26 -6.91
C SER A 26 1.48 -1.40 -7.85
N GLY A 27 0.87 -0.31 -7.37
CA GLY A 27 0.06 0.59 -8.20
C GLY A 27 0.90 1.30 -9.24
N PHE A 28 2.07 1.78 -8.83
CA PHE A 28 3.03 2.43 -9.70
C PHE A 28 3.59 1.47 -10.76
N PHE A 29 3.92 0.24 -10.36
CA PHE A 29 4.44 -0.78 -11.27
C PHE A 29 3.42 -1.13 -12.37
N ILE A 30 2.17 -1.37 -12.00
CA ILE A 30 1.12 -1.66 -12.99
C ILE A 30 0.81 -0.44 -13.86
N TRP A 31 0.86 0.77 -13.30
CA TRP A 31 0.70 2.00 -14.09
C TRP A 31 1.79 2.12 -15.18
N ILE A 32 3.05 1.81 -14.86
CA ILE A 32 4.14 1.77 -15.85
C ILE A 32 3.84 0.73 -16.94
N ILE A 33 3.39 -0.46 -16.55
CA ILE A 33 3.09 -1.53 -17.52
C ILE A 33 1.96 -1.11 -18.45
N VAL A 34 0.87 -0.51 -17.92
CA VAL A 34 -0.23 0.01 -18.75
C VAL A 34 0.27 1.04 -19.75
N LYS A 35 1.11 1.98 -19.30
CA LYS A 35 1.66 3.01 -20.18
C LYS A 35 2.48 2.40 -21.32
N LYS A 36 3.34 1.41 -21.00
CA LYS A 36 4.12 0.69 -22.02
C LYS A 36 3.23 -0.13 -22.96
N TYR A 37 2.17 -0.75 -22.47
CA TYR A 37 1.20 -1.47 -23.30
C TYR A 37 0.54 -0.53 -24.31
N ASP A 38 0.11 0.65 -23.86
CA ASP A 38 -0.52 1.66 -24.71
C ASP A 38 0.40 2.12 -25.86
N ASP A 39 1.72 2.15 -25.63
CA ASP A 39 2.72 2.52 -26.64
C ASP A 39 2.99 1.41 -27.68
N THR A 40 2.69 0.13 -27.37
CA THR A 40 3.02 -1.04 -28.22
C THR A 40 1.98 -1.39 -29.30
N GLY A 41 1.06 -0.47 -29.62
CA GLY A 41 0.06 -0.70 -30.67
C GLY A 41 -1.04 -1.72 -30.34
N LYS A 42 -1.12 -2.18 -29.08
CA LYS A 42 -2.22 -2.97 -28.51
C LYS A 42 -2.47 -4.33 -29.19
N ASN A 43 -1.41 -5.14 -29.33
CA ASN A 43 -1.55 -6.54 -29.76
C ASN A 43 -2.40 -7.35 -28.74
N PRO A 44 -3.39 -8.14 -29.18
CA PRO A 44 -4.19 -9.03 -28.34
C PRO A 44 -3.37 -9.92 -27.38
N GLU A 45 -2.24 -10.49 -27.83
CA GLU A 45 -1.40 -11.38 -27.01
C GLU A 45 -0.76 -10.63 -25.83
N THR A 46 -0.27 -9.42 -26.08
CA THR A 46 0.27 -8.52 -25.04
C THR A 46 -0.83 -8.09 -24.06
N GLY A 47 -2.06 -7.91 -24.54
CA GLY A 47 -3.23 -7.59 -23.74
C GLY A 47 -3.58 -8.70 -22.75
N GLU A 48 -3.63 -9.96 -23.21
CA GLU A 48 -3.87 -11.11 -22.34
C GLU A 48 -2.79 -11.29 -21.27
N TYR A 49 -1.53 -11.13 -21.65
CA TYR A 49 -0.41 -11.21 -20.71
C TYR A 49 -0.50 -10.10 -19.64
N PHE A 50 -0.80 -8.87 -20.06
CA PHE A 50 -1.06 -7.76 -19.15
C PHE A 50 -2.20 -8.07 -18.17
N LEU A 51 -3.32 -8.62 -18.64
CA LEU A 51 -4.46 -8.96 -17.79
C LEU A 51 -4.12 -10.01 -16.72
N LYS A 52 -3.25 -10.98 -17.05
CA LYS A 52 -2.74 -11.98 -16.09
C LYS A 52 -1.90 -11.30 -14.99
N ILE A 53 -0.98 -10.41 -15.36
CA ILE A 53 -0.16 -9.64 -14.40
C ILE A 53 -1.07 -8.77 -13.51
N TYR A 54 -1.99 -8.03 -14.12
CA TYR A 54 -2.93 -7.17 -13.42
C TYR A 54 -3.80 -7.94 -12.41
N SER A 55 -4.26 -9.15 -12.76
CA SER A 55 -5.03 -10.00 -11.84
C SER A 55 -4.23 -10.38 -10.58
N SER A 56 -2.98 -10.83 -10.77
CA SER A 56 -2.08 -11.16 -9.66
C SER A 56 -1.74 -9.94 -8.81
N ALA A 57 -1.41 -8.82 -9.44
CA ALA A 57 -1.12 -7.57 -8.73
C ALA A 57 -2.33 -7.03 -7.97
N THR A 58 -3.55 -7.22 -8.49
CA THR A 58 -4.79 -6.82 -7.80
C THR A 58 -5.03 -7.64 -6.55
N LYS A 59 -4.71 -8.94 -6.55
CA LYS A 59 -4.78 -9.76 -5.33
C LYS A 59 -3.80 -9.23 -4.27
N LEU A 60 -2.58 -8.88 -4.68
CA LEU A 60 -1.56 -8.31 -3.80
C LEU A 60 -1.98 -6.95 -3.21
N ALA A 61 -2.48 -6.04 -4.05
CA ALA A 61 -2.96 -4.73 -3.62
C ALA A 61 -4.17 -4.83 -2.69
N LYS A 62 -5.11 -5.74 -2.96
CA LYS A 62 -6.24 -6.01 -2.05
C LYS A 62 -5.78 -6.55 -0.70
N PHE A 63 -4.85 -7.51 -0.70
CA PHE A 63 -4.26 -8.03 0.52
C PHE A 63 -3.58 -6.92 1.33
N ALA A 64 -2.77 -6.08 0.67
CA ALA A 64 -2.12 -4.95 1.32
C ALA A 64 -3.14 -3.97 1.90
N LEU A 65 -4.20 -3.62 1.17
CA LEU A 65 -5.24 -2.71 1.63
C LEU A 65 -6.01 -3.28 2.84
N ILE A 66 -6.37 -4.56 2.79
CA ILE A 66 -7.02 -5.24 3.93
C ILE A 66 -6.10 -5.19 5.16
N TRP A 67 -4.82 -5.49 4.98
CA TRP A 67 -3.86 -5.45 6.08
C TRP A 67 -3.63 -4.04 6.64
N ILE A 68 -3.60 -3.00 5.79
CA ILE A 68 -3.52 -1.60 6.25
C ILE A 68 -4.71 -1.29 7.16
N VAL A 69 -5.92 -1.68 6.78
CA VAL A 69 -7.11 -1.45 7.61
C VAL A 69 -7.05 -2.27 8.90
N LEU A 70 -6.81 -3.59 8.81
CA LEU A 70 -6.83 -4.48 9.98
C LEU A 70 -5.67 -4.22 10.93
N GLY A 71 -4.46 -4.05 10.41
CA GLY A 71 -3.26 -3.73 11.18
C GLY A 71 -3.24 -2.30 11.70
N GLY A 72 -4.03 -1.40 11.11
CA GLY A 72 -4.25 -0.05 11.60
C GLY A 72 -5.01 -0.02 12.93
N ILE A 73 -5.93 -0.97 13.15
CA ILE A 73 -6.75 -1.04 14.38
C ILE A 73 -5.88 -1.17 15.65
N PRO A 74 -5.06 -2.23 15.83
CA PRO A 74 -4.21 -2.36 17.02
C PRO A 74 -3.20 -1.21 17.09
N ARG A 75 -2.70 -0.74 15.95
CA ARG A 75 -1.77 0.40 15.91
C ARG A 75 -2.39 1.67 16.49
N THR A 76 -3.65 1.97 16.16
CA THR A 76 -4.35 3.14 16.71
C THR A 76 -4.64 2.97 18.21
N ILE A 77 -5.03 1.77 18.65
CA ILE A 77 -5.29 1.48 20.06
C ILE A 77 -4.04 1.70 20.92
N PHE A 78 -2.89 1.20 20.46
CA PHE A 78 -1.62 1.25 21.19
C PHE A 78 -0.69 2.41 20.77
N TYR A 79 -1.22 3.40 20.03
CA TYR A 79 -0.42 4.49 19.46
C TYR A 79 0.33 5.30 20.52
N LYS A 80 -0.34 5.61 21.64
CA LYS A 80 0.26 6.40 22.72
C LYS A 80 1.47 5.72 23.34
N ASP A 81 1.40 4.41 23.51
CA ASP A 81 2.40 3.64 24.26
C ASP A 81 3.64 3.32 23.41
N PHE A 82 3.48 3.05 22.12
CA PHE A 82 4.58 2.59 21.27
C PHE A 82 5.16 3.69 20.37
N GLU A 83 4.33 4.61 19.88
CA GLU A 83 4.78 5.63 18.93
C GLU A 83 4.94 6.99 19.61
N TRP A 84 3.90 7.46 20.31
CA TRP A 84 3.93 8.78 20.93
C TRP A 84 4.92 8.86 22.09
N ALA A 85 4.89 7.91 23.04
CA ALA A 85 5.77 7.93 24.20
C ALA A 85 7.26 7.88 23.79
N ASN A 86 7.59 7.04 22.80
CA ASN A 86 8.95 6.93 22.27
C ASN A 86 9.36 8.21 21.51
N ALA A 87 8.48 8.77 20.68
CA ALA A 87 8.76 9.98 19.92
C ALA A 87 8.86 11.23 20.81
N ALA A 88 7.97 11.40 21.77
CA ALA A 88 7.99 12.51 22.72
C ALA A 88 9.22 12.44 23.62
N GLY A 89 9.56 11.25 24.13
CA GLY A 89 10.75 11.04 24.95
C GLY A 89 12.08 11.30 24.23
N LYS A 90 12.08 11.29 22.88
CA LYS A 90 13.28 11.51 22.04
C LYS A 90 13.24 12.79 21.21
N GLY A 91 12.22 13.65 21.38
CA GLY A 91 12.04 14.86 20.56
C GLY A 91 11.76 14.59 19.07
N GLN A 92 11.28 13.39 18.72
CA GLN A 92 11.05 12.94 17.34
C GLN A 92 9.61 13.14 16.84
N ILE A 93 8.81 13.93 17.55
CA ILE A 93 7.42 14.24 17.15
C ILE A 93 7.35 14.78 15.71
N PRO A 94 8.23 15.68 15.24
CA PRO A 94 8.21 16.13 13.85
C PRO A 94 8.39 14.99 12.83
N ALA A 95 9.30 14.05 13.10
CA ALA A 95 9.52 12.89 12.23
C ALA A 95 8.29 11.97 12.20
N LEU A 96 7.61 11.82 13.34
CA LEU A 96 6.37 11.05 13.43
C LEU A 96 5.25 11.69 12.59
N ILE A 97 5.13 13.02 12.58
CA ILE A 97 4.17 13.74 11.73
C ILE A 97 4.47 13.48 10.24
N VAL A 98 5.73 13.65 9.83
CA VAL A 98 6.15 13.39 8.44
C VAL A 98 5.84 11.96 8.02
N LYS A 99 6.07 10.98 8.90
CA LYS A 99 5.72 9.58 8.64
C LYS A 99 4.24 9.41 8.30
N HIS A 100 3.34 10.04 9.06
CA HIS A 100 1.90 9.93 8.80
C HIS A 100 1.51 10.59 7.48
N ILE A 101 2.04 11.79 7.19
CA ILE A 101 1.80 12.47 5.90
C ILE A 101 2.22 11.58 4.74
N LEU A 102 3.41 10.97 4.80
CA LEU A 102 3.90 10.06 3.78
C LEU A 102 3.03 8.80 3.66
N ALA A 103 2.63 8.21 4.78
CA ALA A 103 1.74 7.05 4.77
C ALA A 103 0.40 7.36 4.09
N PHE A 104 -0.22 8.49 4.42
CA PHE A 104 -1.45 8.95 3.77
C PHE A 104 -1.24 9.20 2.27
N ALA A 105 -0.14 9.83 1.89
CA ALA A 105 0.19 10.07 0.48
C ALA A 105 0.39 8.76 -0.30
N PHE A 106 1.02 7.75 0.31
CA PHE A 106 1.26 6.45 -0.31
C PHE A 106 -0.04 5.68 -0.52
N VAL A 107 -0.90 5.60 0.50
CA VAL A 107 -2.22 4.96 0.37
C VAL A 107 -3.08 5.71 -0.66
N GLY A 108 -3.15 7.04 -0.56
CA GLY A 108 -3.93 7.87 -1.49
C GLY A 108 -3.48 7.69 -2.93
N THR A 109 -2.17 7.73 -3.19
CA THR A 109 -1.59 7.53 -4.52
C THR A 109 -1.83 6.11 -5.02
N GLY A 110 -1.61 5.10 -4.18
CA GLY A 110 -1.88 3.70 -4.53
C GLY A 110 -3.32 3.47 -4.95
N VAL A 111 -4.28 3.97 -4.18
CA VAL A 111 -5.72 3.88 -4.48
C VAL A 111 -6.07 4.65 -5.77
N TYR A 112 -5.55 5.87 -5.93
CA TYR A 112 -5.77 6.69 -7.12
C TYR A 112 -5.27 6.00 -8.39
N LEU A 113 -4.04 5.48 -8.37
CA LEU A 113 -3.47 4.73 -9.49
C LEU A 113 -4.30 3.50 -9.81
N TRP A 114 -4.72 2.74 -8.77
CA TRP A 114 -5.56 1.56 -8.97
C TRP A 114 -6.90 1.89 -9.62
N HIS A 115 -7.53 2.99 -9.21
CA HIS A 115 -8.76 3.46 -9.83
C HIS A 115 -8.58 3.79 -11.31
N ARG A 116 -7.47 4.47 -11.67
CA ARG A 116 -7.15 4.79 -13.06
C ARG A 116 -6.86 3.54 -13.90
N ILE A 117 -6.09 2.59 -13.36
CA ILE A 117 -5.77 1.31 -14.01
C ILE A 117 -7.05 0.51 -14.26
N ASN A 118 -7.95 0.43 -13.28
CA ASN A 118 -9.22 -0.30 -13.42
C ASN A 118 -10.06 0.19 -14.60
N ARG A 119 -10.06 1.50 -14.87
CA ARG A 119 -10.74 2.07 -16.04
C ARG A 119 -10.10 1.58 -17.34
N ARG A 120 -8.76 1.64 -17.44
CA ARG A 120 -8.02 1.15 -18.62
C ARG A 120 -8.20 -0.34 -18.86
N VAL A 121 -8.20 -1.16 -17.80
CA VAL A 121 -8.44 -2.60 -17.90
C VAL A 121 -9.81 -2.91 -18.48
N LYS A 122 -10.85 -2.13 -18.14
CA LYS A 122 -12.19 -2.31 -18.73
C LYS A 122 -12.21 -2.02 -20.22
N GLU A 123 -11.46 -0.99 -20.66
CA GLU A 123 -11.31 -0.64 -22.08
C GLU A 123 -10.50 -1.68 -22.88
N ILE A 124 -9.63 -2.46 -22.22
CA ILE A 124 -8.87 -3.54 -22.88
C ILE A 124 -9.69 -4.83 -22.98
N LYS A 125 -10.67 -5.03 -22.08
CA LYS A 125 -11.52 -6.23 -22.03
C LYS A 125 -12.79 -6.13 -22.89
N GLY A 126 -13.25 -4.91 -23.17
CA GLY A 126 -14.45 -4.64 -23.98
C GLY A 126 -14.07 -4.25 -25.39
#